data_AF-A0A354P3K2-F1
#
_entry.id   AF-A0A354P3K2-F1
#
_cell.length_a   1.000
_cell.length_b   1.000
_cell.length_c   1.000
_cell.angle_alpha   90.00
_cell.angle_beta   90.00
_cell.angle_gamma   90.00
#
_symmetry.space_group_name_H-M   'P 1'
#
loop_
_entity.id
_entity.type
_entity.pdbx_description
1 polymer ?
#
loop_
_entity_poly.entity_id
_entity_poly.type
_entity_poly.pdbx_seq_one_letter_code
_entity_poly.pdbx_strand_id
1 'polypeptide(L)'
;MEKIDLIALAEALERYAQGNLKLEKFFDMTVNYFRCKCFDRTNLERRPPVSLCLRDPDHVFTLKPGYRSATKRRQQDGSMVFKEYGQMQFESVYIDCVSITELPPQDGRQVLQHTKACKLRLDESGRLSHHGAWYYRYAPSAVDEFVKVVNEFILFPWQILSRSKNRCCCCGKWLTDDVSRSRGIGPECLRSAALCFGEPRN
;
A
#
# COMPACT_ATOMS: atom_id res chain seq x y z
N MET A 1 -20.80 -19.47 -11.32
CA MET A 1 -19.71 -18.72 -10.64
C MET A 1 -18.41 -19.26 -11.19
N GLU A 2 -17.77 -18.55 -12.11
CA GLU A 2 -16.56 -19.01 -12.79
C GLU A 2 -15.39 -19.07 -11.79
N LYS A 3 -14.71 -20.21 -11.75
CA LYS A 3 -13.47 -20.37 -10.99
C LYS A 3 -12.38 -19.64 -11.75
N ILE A 4 -11.96 -18.49 -11.25
CA ILE A 4 -10.75 -17.82 -11.74
C ILE A 4 -9.54 -18.61 -11.22
N ASP A 5 -8.64 -18.93 -12.14
CA ASP A 5 -7.43 -19.67 -11.86
C ASP A 5 -6.37 -18.73 -11.24
N LEU A 6 -6.08 -18.94 -9.96
CA LEU A 6 -5.09 -18.17 -9.21
C LEU A 6 -3.66 -18.39 -9.74
N ILE A 7 -3.41 -19.53 -10.41
CA ILE A 7 -2.14 -19.82 -11.07
C ILE A 7 -2.04 -18.95 -12.31
N ALA A 8 -3.06 -18.90 -13.17
CA ALA A 8 -3.09 -18.02 -14.33
C ALA A 8 -2.92 -16.54 -13.98
N LEU A 9 -3.40 -16.13 -12.78
CA LEU A 9 -3.24 -14.79 -12.23
C LEU A 9 -1.81 -14.49 -11.77
N ALA A 10 -1.17 -15.43 -11.08
CA ALA A 10 0.25 -15.35 -10.74
C ALA A 10 1.11 -15.34 -12.00
N GLU A 11 0.83 -16.21 -12.97
CA GLU A 11 1.46 -16.24 -14.28
C GLU A 11 1.21 -14.97 -15.08
N ALA A 12 0.07 -14.31 -14.94
CA ALA A 12 -0.18 -13.01 -15.59
C ALA A 12 0.74 -11.95 -14.98
N LEU A 13 0.79 -11.84 -13.65
CA LEU A 13 1.72 -10.95 -12.95
C LEU A 13 3.19 -11.24 -13.30
N GLU A 14 3.56 -12.52 -13.38
CA GLU A 14 4.91 -12.95 -13.80
C GLU A 14 5.19 -12.64 -15.27
N ARG A 15 4.25 -12.89 -16.18
CA ARG A 15 4.37 -12.51 -17.61
C ARG A 15 4.50 -11.00 -17.78
N TYR A 16 3.74 -10.22 -17.01
CA TYR A 16 3.87 -8.75 -17.01
C TYR A 16 5.22 -8.31 -16.42
N ALA A 17 5.70 -8.96 -15.35
CA ALA A 17 7.01 -8.72 -14.76
C ALA A 17 8.18 -9.07 -15.70
N GLN A 18 8.04 -10.13 -16.50
CA GLN A 18 9.05 -10.54 -17.50
C GLN A 18 9.02 -9.66 -18.75
N GLY A 19 7.89 -9.04 -19.09
CA GLY A 19 7.70 -8.32 -20.34
C GLY A 19 8.03 -6.83 -20.30
N ASN A 20 7.58 -6.09 -19.27
CA ASN A 20 7.67 -4.61 -19.24
C ASN A 20 7.41 -3.95 -17.86
N LEU A 21 6.88 -4.67 -16.87
CA LEU A 21 6.53 -4.11 -15.57
C LEU A 21 7.81 -3.89 -14.75
N LYS A 22 8.21 -2.62 -14.57
CA LYS A 22 9.41 -2.27 -13.78
C LYS A 22 9.14 -2.35 -12.27
N LEU A 23 8.82 -3.55 -11.78
CA LEU A 23 8.54 -3.81 -10.36
C LEU A 23 9.73 -3.46 -9.46
N GLU A 24 10.96 -3.63 -9.95
CA GLU A 24 12.18 -3.15 -9.30
C GLU A 24 12.11 -1.64 -9.02
N LYS A 25 11.82 -0.85 -10.06
CA LYS A 25 11.67 0.61 -9.91
C LYS A 25 10.51 0.97 -8.97
N PHE A 26 9.40 0.24 -9.06
CA PHE A 26 8.27 0.44 -8.14
C PHE A 26 8.65 0.15 -6.68
N PHE A 27 9.37 -0.96 -6.45
CA PHE A 27 9.91 -1.35 -5.16
C PHE A 27 10.84 -0.27 -4.61
N ASP A 28 11.82 0.16 -5.41
CA ASP A 28 12.79 1.18 -5.04
C ASP A 28 12.12 2.49 -4.63
N MET A 29 11.18 2.99 -5.46
CA MET A 29 10.43 4.21 -5.15
C MET A 29 9.68 4.08 -3.81
N THR A 30 9.06 2.92 -3.57
CA THR A 30 8.25 2.67 -2.38
C THR A 30 9.12 2.52 -1.13
N VAL A 31 10.23 1.79 -1.21
CA VAL A 31 11.20 1.62 -0.12
C VAL A 31 11.86 2.95 0.22
N ASN A 32 12.24 3.74 -0.77
CA ASN A 32 12.86 5.04 -0.55
C ASN A 32 11.90 5.98 0.17
N TYR A 33 10.62 5.96 -0.20
CA TYR A 33 9.56 6.64 0.54
C TYR A 33 9.48 6.18 2.00
N PHE A 34 9.45 4.87 2.26
CA PHE A 34 9.40 4.37 3.63
C PHE A 34 10.60 4.84 4.43
N ARG A 35 11.83 4.73 3.89
CA ARG A 35 13.05 5.23 4.53
C ARG A 35 12.90 6.71 4.89
N CYS A 36 12.56 7.57 3.93
CA CYS A 36 12.38 9.00 4.19
C CYS A 36 11.34 9.28 5.27
N LYS A 37 10.19 8.59 5.27
CA LYS A 37 9.17 8.76 6.31
C LYS A 37 9.62 8.27 7.69
N CYS A 38 10.49 7.29 7.72
CA CYS A 38 10.99 6.71 8.95
C CYS A 38 12.10 7.54 9.59
N PHE A 39 12.98 8.13 8.76
CA PHE A 39 14.01 9.07 9.24
C PHE A 39 13.41 10.35 9.82
N ASP A 40 12.26 10.80 9.30
CA ASP A 40 11.58 12.03 9.75
C ASP A 40 10.84 11.86 11.11
N ARG A 41 10.76 10.63 11.66
CA ARG A 41 10.02 10.34 12.90
C ARG A 41 10.79 9.43 13.85
N THR A 42 11.15 9.96 15.01
CA THR A 42 11.80 9.24 16.12
C THR A 42 10.92 8.18 16.80
N ASN A 43 9.61 8.16 16.51
CA ASN A 43 8.67 7.16 17.01
C ASN A 43 7.72 6.69 15.89
N LEU A 44 8.02 5.55 15.28
CA LEU A 44 7.10 4.89 14.36
C LEU A 44 6.27 3.88 15.14
N GLU A 45 5.26 4.38 15.84
CA GLU A 45 4.24 3.52 16.44
C GLU A 45 3.46 2.72 15.39
N ARG A 46 3.54 3.12 14.10
CA ARG A 46 2.85 2.48 12.97
C ARG A 46 3.71 2.46 11.71
N ARG A 47 3.63 1.37 10.94
CA ARG A 47 4.27 1.21 9.64
C ARG A 47 3.72 2.27 8.67
N PRO A 48 4.56 3.06 7.99
CA PRO A 48 4.09 4.04 7.02
C PRO A 48 3.44 3.32 5.81
N PRO A 49 2.16 3.58 5.50
CA PRO A 49 1.56 3.06 4.28
C PRO A 49 1.74 4.02 3.11
N VAL A 50 1.65 3.49 1.88
CA VAL A 50 1.28 4.29 0.70
C VAL A 50 0.09 3.63 0.04
N SER A 51 -1.00 4.38 -0.10
CA SER A 51 -2.24 3.91 -0.70
C SER A 51 -2.37 4.44 -2.13
N LEU A 52 -2.54 3.54 -3.09
CA LEU A 52 -2.79 3.86 -4.49
C LEU A 52 -4.26 3.53 -4.77
N CYS A 53 -5.06 4.58 -5.01
CA CYS A 53 -6.47 4.41 -5.39
C CYS A 53 -6.55 3.91 -6.84
N LEU A 54 -7.42 2.93 -7.08
CA LEU A 54 -7.62 2.41 -8.44
C LEU A 54 -8.48 3.39 -9.23
N ARG A 55 -8.63 3.12 -10.53
CA ARG A 55 -9.61 3.86 -11.34
C ARG A 55 -11.03 3.52 -10.90
N ASP A 56 -11.22 2.30 -10.42
CA ASP A 56 -12.40 1.87 -9.68
C ASP A 56 -12.33 2.43 -8.24
N PRO A 57 -13.30 3.27 -7.81
CA PRO A 57 -13.33 3.83 -6.46
C PRO A 57 -13.47 2.77 -5.35
N ASP A 58 -13.94 1.57 -5.70
CA ASP A 58 -14.19 0.49 -4.74
C ASP A 58 -12.91 -0.25 -4.34
N HIS A 59 -11.73 0.16 -4.82
CA HIS A 59 -10.50 -0.58 -4.58
C HIS A 59 -9.29 0.34 -4.29
N VAL A 60 -8.42 -0.13 -3.40
CA VAL A 60 -7.16 0.55 -3.04
C VAL A 60 -6.05 -0.48 -2.86
N PHE A 61 -4.87 -0.22 -3.44
CA PHE A 61 -3.64 -0.94 -3.09
C PHE A 61 -2.93 -0.21 -1.95
N THR A 62 -2.76 -0.86 -0.81
CA THR A 62 -1.97 -0.33 0.30
C THR A 62 -0.60 -1.01 0.35
N LEU A 63 0.45 -0.24 0.09
CA LEU A 63 1.84 -0.64 0.19
C LEU A 63 2.34 -0.44 1.62
N LYS A 64 3.06 -1.40 2.17
CA LYS A 64 3.62 -1.35 3.53
C LYS A 64 5.03 -1.98 3.56
N PRO A 65 5.96 -1.46 4.37
CA PRO A 65 7.23 -2.13 4.60
C PRO A 65 7.01 -3.43 5.37
N GLY A 66 7.98 -4.33 5.27
CA GLY A 66 8.09 -5.45 6.18
C GLY A 66 8.26 -5.02 7.63
N TYR A 67 7.93 -5.93 8.54
CA TYR A 67 8.01 -5.66 9.97
C TYR A 67 8.19 -6.93 10.76
N ARG A 68 9.21 -6.94 11.60
CA ARG A 68 9.42 -7.93 12.64
C ARG A 68 8.72 -7.45 13.90
N SER A 69 7.75 -8.22 14.38
CA SER A 69 7.04 -7.91 15.62
C SER A 69 7.99 -7.92 16.82
N ALA A 70 7.71 -7.08 17.81
CA ALA A 70 8.43 -7.09 19.08
C ALA A 70 8.28 -8.47 19.75
N THR A 71 9.39 -9.05 20.20
CA THR A 71 9.37 -10.33 20.90
C THR A 71 9.26 -10.08 22.40
N LYS A 72 8.15 -10.49 23.01
CA LYS A 72 8.00 -10.46 24.48
C LYS A 72 8.34 -11.82 25.06
N ARG A 73 9.16 -11.85 26.10
CA ARG A 73 9.44 -13.07 26.87
C ARG A 73 8.98 -12.88 28.30
N ARG A 74 8.25 -13.87 28.81
CA ARG A 74 7.88 -13.93 30.22
C ARG A 74 9.07 -14.48 31.02
N GLN A 75 9.49 -13.75 32.05
CA GLN A 75 10.51 -14.21 32.98
C GLN A 75 9.94 -15.23 33.97
N GLN A 76 10.82 -15.92 34.70
CA GLN A 76 10.43 -16.91 35.72
C GLN A 76 9.61 -16.30 36.86
N ASP A 77 9.79 -15.01 37.15
CA ASP A 77 9.01 -14.25 38.15
C ASP A 77 7.62 -13.80 37.62
N GLY A 78 7.27 -14.18 36.38
CA GLY A 78 6.01 -13.81 35.74
C GLY A 78 6.00 -12.44 35.08
N SER A 79 7.06 -11.63 35.23
CA SER A 79 7.21 -10.32 34.59
C SER A 79 7.40 -10.45 33.07
N MET A 80 7.00 -9.42 32.33
CA MET A 80 7.13 -9.37 30.87
C MET A 80 8.29 -8.47 30.49
N VAL A 81 9.31 -9.04 29.84
CA VAL A 81 10.42 -8.27 29.28
C VAL A 81 10.33 -8.24 27.77
N PHE A 82 10.42 -7.04 27.22
CA PHE A 82 10.57 -6.81 25.80
C PHE A 82 12.02 -7.10 25.43
N LYS A 83 12.22 -8.15 24.64
CA LYS A 83 13.57 -8.58 24.24
C LYS A 83 14.06 -7.78 23.04
N GLU A 84 13.15 -7.47 22.13
CA GLU A 84 13.39 -6.66 20.94
C GLU A 84 12.17 -5.78 20.68
N TYR A 85 12.40 -4.50 20.39
CA TYR A 85 11.38 -3.62 19.83
C TYR A 85 11.06 -4.06 18.40
N GLY A 86 9.81 -3.90 17.97
CA GLY A 86 9.44 -4.30 16.62
C GLY A 86 10.16 -3.43 15.59
N GLN A 87 10.76 -4.07 14.59
CA GLN A 87 11.69 -3.45 13.65
C GLN A 87 11.10 -3.48 12.24
N MET A 88 11.17 -2.36 11.52
CA MET A 88 10.82 -2.35 10.10
C MET A 88 11.89 -3.03 9.28
N GLN A 89 11.44 -3.69 8.22
CA GLN A 89 12.25 -4.39 7.25
C GLN A 89 11.99 -3.79 5.87
N PHE A 90 13.04 -3.35 5.21
CA PHE A 90 12.99 -2.71 3.89
C PHE A 90 13.34 -3.67 2.76
N GLU A 91 13.67 -4.91 3.10
CA GLU A 91 13.97 -6.03 2.20
C GLU A 91 12.68 -6.64 1.61
N SER A 92 11.51 -6.08 1.96
CA SER A 92 10.24 -6.49 1.36
C SER A 92 9.19 -5.40 1.40
N VAL A 93 8.34 -5.39 0.38
CA VAL A 93 7.15 -4.54 0.30
C VAL A 93 5.93 -5.45 0.27
N TYR A 94 5.02 -5.24 1.21
CA TYR A 94 3.72 -5.89 1.24
C TYR A 94 2.70 -5.02 0.53
N ILE A 95 1.91 -5.62 -0.34
CA ILE A 95 0.84 -4.96 -1.07
C ILE A 95 -0.47 -5.61 -0.64
N ASP A 96 -1.32 -4.84 0.03
CA ASP A 96 -2.67 -5.26 0.39
C ASP A 96 -3.65 -4.67 -0.63
N CYS A 97 -4.32 -5.50 -1.42
CA CYS A 97 -5.48 -5.06 -2.19
C CYS A 97 -6.69 -5.06 -1.26
N VAL A 98 -7.36 -3.92 -1.14
CA VAL A 98 -8.52 -3.74 -0.27
C VAL A 98 -9.68 -3.26 -1.13
N SER A 99 -10.75 -4.04 -1.15
CA SER A 99 -12.05 -3.59 -1.65
C SER A 99 -12.74 -2.77 -0.56
N ILE A 100 -13.33 -1.65 -0.95
CA ILE A 100 -14.09 -0.73 -0.12
C ILE A 100 -15.54 -0.86 -0.59
N THR A 101 -16.41 -1.32 0.29
CA THR A 101 -17.85 -1.37 0.03
C THR A 101 -18.52 -0.33 0.91
N GLU A 102 -19.28 0.57 0.31
CA GLU A 102 -20.15 1.46 1.08
C GLU A 102 -21.31 0.67 1.66
N LEU A 103 -21.48 0.75 2.98
CA LEU A 103 -22.62 0.18 3.69
C LEU A 103 -23.66 1.29 3.97
N PRO A 104 -24.93 0.92 4.18
CA PRO A 104 -25.94 1.86 4.66
C PRO A 104 -25.42 2.65 5.87
N PRO A 105 -25.69 3.97 5.96
CA PRO A 105 -25.23 4.78 7.07
C PRO A 105 -25.69 4.20 8.41
N GLN A 106 -24.78 4.16 9.38
CA GLN A 106 -25.09 3.82 10.77
C GLN A 106 -24.96 5.10 11.60
N ASP A 107 -26.03 5.47 12.31
CA ASP A 107 -26.10 6.69 13.12
C ASP A 107 -25.76 7.99 12.34
N GLY A 108 -26.21 8.06 11.08
CA GLY A 108 -25.95 9.20 10.19
C GLY A 108 -24.50 9.33 9.72
N ARG A 109 -23.67 8.32 9.98
CA ARG A 109 -22.26 8.28 9.55
C ARG A 109 -22.11 7.30 8.39
N GLN A 110 -21.34 7.71 7.38
CA GLN A 110 -20.95 6.82 6.29
C GLN A 110 -20.11 5.66 6.85
N VAL A 111 -20.49 4.43 6.52
CA VAL A 111 -19.78 3.22 6.93
C VAL A 111 -19.13 2.61 5.70
N LEU A 112 -17.81 2.42 5.76
CA LEU A 112 -17.04 1.76 4.73
C LEU A 112 -16.59 0.41 5.24
N GLN A 113 -16.95 -0.67 4.55
CA GLN A 113 -16.43 -2.00 4.82
C GLN A 113 -15.19 -2.23 3.96
N HIS A 114 -14.06 -2.46 4.63
CA HIS A 114 -12.80 -2.78 3.99
C HIS A 114 -12.63 -4.29 3.96
N THR A 115 -12.76 -4.90 2.77
CA THR A 115 -12.54 -6.33 2.56
C THR A 115 -11.20 -6.53 1.90
N LYS A 116 -10.29 -7.27 2.55
CA LYS A 116 -9.00 -7.58 1.96
C LYS A 116 -9.19 -8.51 0.77
N ALA A 117 -8.95 -8.02 -0.44
CA ALA A 117 -9.10 -8.80 -1.67
C ALA A 117 -7.88 -9.70 -1.92
N CYS A 118 -6.66 -9.22 -1.65
CA CYS A 118 -5.42 -10.00 -1.82
C CYS A 118 -4.25 -9.44 -0.99
N LYS A 119 -3.23 -10.27 -0.76
CA LYS A 119 -1.92 -9.87 -0.25
C LYS A 119 -0.83 -10.29 -1.24
N LEU A 120 0.02 -9.37 -1.67
CA LEU A 120 1.25 -9.67 -2.42
C LEU A 120 2.48 -9.27 -1.59
N ARG A 121 3.62 -9.87 -1.91
CA ARG A 121 4.92 -9.51 -1.35
C ARG A 121 5.94 -9.40 -2.46
N LEU A 122 6.59 -8.24 -2.54
CA LEU A 122 7.83 -8.06 -3.29
C LEU A 122 9.01 -8.32 -2.36
N ASP A 123 10.01 -9.06 -2.84
CA ASP A 123 11.29 -9.23 -2.15
C ASP A 123 12.25 -8.05 -2.43
N GLU A 124 13.47 -8.14 -1.91
CA GLU A 124 14.50 -7.09 -2.01
C GLU A 124 14.95 -6.80 -3.44
N SER A 125 14.71 -7.73 -4.36
CA SER A 125 14.96 -7.55 -5.80
C SER A 125 13.74 -7.01 -6.53
N GLY A 126 12.68 -6.62 -5.82
CA GLY A 126 11.42 -6.18 -6.42
C GLY A 126 10.64 -7.30 -7.11
N ARG A 127 11.01 -8.57 -6.92
CA ARG A 127 10.32 -9.72 -7.51
C ARG A 127 9.17 -10.18 -6.62
N LEU A 128 8.11 -10.70 -7.25
CA LEU A 128 6.98 -11.28 -6.52
C LEU A 128 7.41 -12.57 -5.82
N SER A 129 7.53 -12.53 -4.49
CA SER A 129 7.96 -13.67 -3.68
C SER A 129 6.81 -14.40 -2.99
N HIS A 130 5.64 -13.77 -2.89
CA HIS A 130 4.44 -14.40 -2.33
C HIS A 130 3.16 -13.72 -2.82
N HIS A 131 2.12 -14.52 -3.02
CA HIS A 131 0.75 -14.07 -3.21
C HIS A 131 -0.19 -14.88 -2.31
N GLY A 132 -1.08 -14.18 -1.60
CA GLY A 132 -2.15 -14.76 -0.80
C GLY A 132 -3.37 -15.12 -1.66
N ALA A 133 -4.35 -15.77 -1.03
CA ALA A 133 -5.61 -16.08 -1.69
C ALA A 133 -6.35 -14.79 -2.08
N TRP A 134 -6.92 -14.79 -3.30
CA TRP A 134 -7.77 -13.71 -3.77
C TRP A 134 -9.24 -13.97 -3.41
N TYR A 135 -9.97 -12.95 -3.00
CA TYR A 135 -11.43 -13.05 -2.90
C TYR A 135 -12.05 -13.03 -4.31
N TYR A 136 -12.71 -14.14 -4.65
CA TYR A 136 -13.07 -14.56 -6.02
C TYR A 136 -13.82 -13.55 -6.89
N ARG A 137 -14.59 -12.61 -6.32
CA ARG A 137 -15.48 -11.75 -7.12
C ARG A 137 -14.73 -10.69 -7.96
N TYR A 138 -13.57 -10.21 -7.52
CA TYR A 138 -12.93 -9.02 -8.10
C TYR A 138 -11.51 -9.28 -8.66
N ALA A 139 -11.01 -10.52 -8.61
CA ALA A 139 -9.59 -10.81 -8.82
C ALA A 139 -9.01 -10.44 -10.20
N PRO A 140 -9.66 -10.71 -11.36
CA PRO A 140 -9.08 -10.41 -12.67
C PRO A 140 -8.99 -8.91 -12.95
N SER A 141 -10.09 -8.19 -12.68
CA SER A 141 -10.15 -6.73 -12.85
C SER A 141 -9.18 -6.02 -11.90
N ALA A 142 -9.05 -6.50 -10.67
CA ALA A 142 -8.09 -5.96 -9.71
C ALA A 142 -6.63 -6.16 -10.15
N VAL A 143 -6.28 -7.27 -10.81
CA VAL A 143 -4.90 -7.47 -11.30
C VAL A 143 -4.57 -6.63 -12.52
N ASP A 144 -5.48 -6.53 -13.48
CA ASP A 144 -5.28 -5.63 -14.61
C ASP A 144 -5.16 -4.16 -14.14
N GLU A 145 -6.02 -3.75 -13.21
CA GLU A 145 -5.89 -2.43 -12.57
C GLU A 145 -4.59 -2.29 -11.76
N PHE A 146 -4.11 -3.34 -11.09
CA PHE A 146 -2.80 -3.32 -10.42
C PHE A 146 -1.68 -3.03 -11.39
N VAL A 147 -1.61 -3.78 -12.48
CA VAL A 147 -0.57 -3.63 -13.51
C VAL A 147 -0.61 -2.22 -14.10
N LYS A 148 -1.79 -1.70 -14.41
CA LYS A 148 -1.98 -0.33 -14.92
C LYS A 148 -1.54 0.71 -13.90
N VAL A 149 -2.04 0.63 -12.67
CA VAL A 149 -1.74 1.59 -11.60
C VAL A 149 -0.26 1.61 -11.25
N VAL A 150 0.41 0.46 -11.21
CA VAL A 150 1.86 0.38 -10.96
C VAL A 150 2.64 1.08 -12.08
N ASN A 151 2.33 0.78 -13.34
CA ASN A 151 2.98 1.41 -14.49
C ASN A 151 2.77 2.92 -14.51
N GLU A 152 1.53 3.37 -14.28
CA GLU A 152 1.22 4.78 -14.22
C GLU A 152 1.88 5.46 -13.02
N PHE A 153 1.95 4.81 -11.87
CA PHE A 153 2.59 5.38 -10.68
C PHE A 153 4.10 5.60 -10.89
N ILE A 154 4.76 4.69 -11.60
CA ILE A 154 6.19 4.83 -11.96
C ILE A 154 6.44 6.06 -12.85
N LEU A 155 5.47 6.40 -13.71
CA LEU A 155 5.60 7.47 -14.70
C LEU A 155 5.04 8.81 -14.18
N PHE A 156 3.92 8.75 -13.48
CA PHE A 156 3.08 9.88 -13.08
C PHE A 156 2.56 9.70 -11.64
N PRO A 157 3.44 9.63 -10.62
CA PRO A 157 3.04 9.29 -9.26
C PRO A 157 1.97 10.25 -8.72
N TRP A 158 2.11 11.55 -8.97
CA TRP A 158 1.17 12.57 -8.51
C TRP A 158 -0.24 12.45 -9.12
N GLN A 159 -0.35 11.96 -10.36
CA GLN A 159 -1.66 11.71 -10.98
C GLN A 159 -2.38 10.51 -10.34
N ILE A 160 -1.63 9.54 -9.82
CA ILE A 160 -2.19 8.41 -9.09
C ILE A 160 -2.56 8.82 -7.67
N LEU A 161 -1.69 9.55 -6.98
CA LEU A 161 -1.94 10.02 -5.63
C LEU A 161 -3.16 10.96 -5.58
N SER A 162 -3.31 11.85 -6.57
CA SER A 162 -4.44 12.79 -6.66
C SER A 162 -5.81 12.14 -6.84
N ARG A 163 -5.88 10.83 -7.13
CA ARG A 163 -7.14 10.09 -7.15
C ARG A 163 -7.78 10.00 -5.78
N SER A 164 -6.98 10.03 -4.70
CA SER A 164 -7.55 10.02 -3.35
C SER A 164 -8.10 11.39 -2.98
N LYS A 165 -9.44 11.51 -2.88
CA LYS A 165 -10.10 12.79 -2.59
C LYS A 165 -10.31 13.06 -1.12
N ASN A 166 -10.40 12.01 -0.31
CA ASN A 166 -10.86 12.14 1.08
C ASN A 166 -9.76 11.87 2.10
N ARG A 167 -8.73 11.10 1.72
CA ARG A 167 -7.72 10.57 2.64
C ARG A 167 -6.32 10.75 2.08
N CYS A 168 -5.36 11.09 2.93
CA CYS A 168 -3.96 11.18 2.53
C CYS A 168 -3.43 9.78 2.17
N CYS A 169 -2.91 9.61 0.96
CA CYS A 169 -2.35 8.33 0.50
C CYS A 169 -1.21 7.82 1.41
N CYS A 170 -0.49 8.73 2.07
CA CYS A 170 0.69 8.43 2.89
C CYS A 170 0.40 8.11 4.36
N CYS A 171 -0.70 8.61 4.92
CA CYS A 171 -0.97 8.48 6.37
C CYS A 171 -2.40 8.10 6.71
N GLY A 172 -3.31 8.09 5.73
CA GLY A 172 -4.73 7.74 5.90
C GLY A 172 -5.57 8.75 6.67
N LYS A 173 -5.01 9.92 7.04
CA LYS A 173 -5.76 11.03 7.66
C LYS A 173 -6.70 11.68 6.64
N TRP A 174 -7.77 12.31 7.12
CA TRP A 174 -8.70 13.05 6.28
C TRP A 174 -8.04 14.27 5.64
N LEU A 175 -8.38 14.54 4.38
CA LEU A 175 -7.98 15.73 3.64
C LEU A 175 -9.09 16.78 3.73
N THR A 176 -8.79 17.90 4.38
CA THR A 176 -9.79 18.92 4.73
C THR A 176 -9.78 20.12 3.78
N ASP A 177 -8.65 20.44 3.16
CA ASP A 177 -8.52 21.54 2.20
C ASP A 177 -8.40 21.05 0.76
N ASP A 178 -8.90 21.85 -0.18
CA ASP A 178 -8.97 21.47 -1.60
C ASP A 178 -7.60 21.27 -2.24
N VAL A 179 -6.57 21.97 -1.75
CA VAL A 179 -5.19 21.83 -2.26
C VAL A 179 -4.62 20.46 -1.88
N SER A 180 -4.86 19.97 -0.67
CA SER A 180 -4.48 18.61 -0.31
C SER A 180 -5.33 17.55 -1.02
N ARG A 181 -6.63 17.79 -1.21
CA ARG A 181 -7.51 16.89 -1.97
C ARG A 181 -7.12 16.79 -3.45
N SER A 182 -6.64 17.87 -4.05
CA SER A 182 -6.18 17.86 -5.45
C SER A 182 -4.88 17.05 -5.63
N ARG A 183 -4.08 16.90 -4.57
CA ARG A 183 -2.84 16.08 -4.57
C ARG A 183 -3.03 14.68 -4.02
N GLY A 184 -4.12 14.44 -3.27
CA GLY A 184 -4.33 13.24 -2.45
C GLY A 184 -3.33 13.07 -1.31
N ILE A 185 -2.61 14.14 -0.96
CA ILE A 185 -1.54 14.16 0.03
C ILE A 185 -1.74 15.34 0.99
N GLY A 186 -1.75 15.03 2.28
CA GLY A 186 -1.79 16.01 3.36
C GLY A 186 -0.49 16.81 3.49
N PRO A 187 -0.51 18.03 4.02
CA PRO A 187 0.67 18.90 4.13
C PRO A 187 1.82 18.26 4.91
N GLU A 188 1.51 17.45 5.93
CA GLU A 188 2.49 16.72 6.75
C GLU A 188 3.19 15.56 6.01
N CYS A 189 2.66 15.18 4.84
CA CYS A 189 3.20 14.12 4.00
C CYS A 189 3.83 14.66 2.72
N LEU A 190 3.55 15.91 2.35
CA LEU A 190 3.99 16.51 1.09
C LEU A 190 5.50 16.48 0.91
N ARG A 191 6.27 16.94 1.91
CA ARG A 191 7.75 16.99 1.82
C ARG A 191 8.35 15.62 1.56
N SER A 192 7.97 14.61 2.35
CA SER A 192 8.48 13.24 2.17
C SER A 192 8.04 12.65 0.83
N ALA A 193 6.81 12.94 0.38
CA ALA A 193 6.32 12.49 -0.92
C ALA A 193 7.11 13.15 -2.07
N ALA A 194 7.37 14.45 -2.01
CA ALA A 194 8.12 15.18 -3.03
C ALA A 194 9.57 14.71 -3.16
N LEU A 195 10.23 14.44 -2.03
CA LEU A 195 11.60 13.89 -2.03
C LEU A 195 11.68 12.52 -2.71
N CYS A 196 10.63 11.70 -2.63
CA CYS A 196 10.67 10.32 -3.09
C CYS A 196 10.00 10.08 -4.45
N PHE A 197 8.98 10.87 -4.77
CA PHE A 197 8.19 10.75 -5.99
C PHE A 197 8.41 11.92 -6.96
N GLY A 198 9.33 12.83 -6.64
CA GLY A 198 9.57 14.09 -7.36
C GLY A 198 8.56 15.16 -6.99
N GLU A 199 8.77 16.40 -7.45
CA GLU A 199 7.82 17.49 -7.22
C GLU A 199 6.49 17.28 -7.97
N PRO A 200 5.34 17.72 -7.42
CA PRO A 200 4.09 17.74 -8.16
C PRO A 200 4.24 18.66 -9.36
N ARG A 201 4.13 18.09 -10.57
CA ARG A 201 4.10 18.85 -11.81
C ARG A 201 2.64 19.15 -12.13
N ASN A 202 2.35 20.43 -12.38
CA ASN A 202 1.05 20.89 -12.86
C ASN A 202 0.77 20.40 -14.28
#